data_AF-A0A842WRS0-F1
#
_entry.id   AF-A0A842WRS0-F1
#
_cell.length_a   1.000
_cell.length_b   1.000
_cell.length_c   1.000
_cell.angle_alpha   90.00
_cell.angle_beta   90.00
_cell.angle_gamma   90.00
#
_symmetry.space_group_name_H-M   'P 1'
#
loop_
_entity.id
_entity.type
_entity.pdbx_description
1 polymer ?
#
loop_
_entity_poly.entity_id
_entity_poly.type
_entity_poly.pdbx_seq_one_letter_code
_entity_poly.pdbx_strand_id
1 'polypeptide(L)'
;MDRPTSIEDIQQSLERAKDLIKQITDKVSSISETIHIMTQDRRISKSVSDGDYIIGIPRVMICLQDNSPEDRMVINFLKDVREKGVKLPSFMVQSSPTGNKKSYSEIVNRLLGHLRKYGNNLMFISLKIHKLPEILEIEKTIVIGKRFALRATSFIQKIRDSTFNIVEDKSEFGGGKLIFSVIESIKNYQDTMAIELTISSSLAHDIEKLAELFKLFTLVVS
;
A
#
# COMPACT_ATOMS: atom_id res chain seq x y z
N MET A 1 32.77 -29.37 54.84
CA MET A 1 32.59 -29.09 53.40
C MET A 1 31.41 -29.92 52.98
N ASP A 2 30.19 -29.38 52.97
CA ASP A 2 29.04 -30.11 52.43
C ASP A 2 27.86 -29.16 52.33
N ARG A 3 27.30 -29.05 51.12
CA ARG A 3 25.86 -29.19 50.93
C ARG A 3 25.67 -29.95 49.62
N PRO A 4 25.05 -31.14 49.63
CA PRO A 4 24.50 -31.68 48.40
C PRO A 4 23.41 -30.71 47.94
N THR A 5 23.67 -29.95 46.88
CA THR A 5 22.60 -29.32 46.10
C THR A 5 21.67 -30.45 45.70
N SER A 6 20.48 -30.49 46.32
CA SER A 6 19.51 -31.54 46.01
C SER A 6 19.19 -31.45 44.52
N ILE A 7 18.93 -32.59 43.88
CA ILE A 7 18.53 -32.61 42.45
C ILE A 7 17.30 -31.71 42.23
N GLU A 8 16.44 -31.58 43.25
CA GLU A 8 15.29 -30.67 43.28
C GLU A 8 15.70 -29.19 43.21
N ASP A 9 16.74 -28.75 43.94
CA ASP A 9 17.23 -27.37 43.88
C ASP A 9 17.79 -27.02 42.49
N ILE A 10 18.44 -27.99 41.84
CA ILE A 10 18.97 -27.84 40.48
C ILE A 10 17.81 -27.73 39.47
N GLN A 11 16.79 -28.60 39.58
CA GLN A 11 15.60 -28.55 38.73
C GLN A 11 14.84 -27.24 38.89
N GLN A 12 14.64 -26.78 40.13
CA GLN A 12 13.92 -25.54 40.40
C GLN A 12 14.70 -24.31 39.88
N SER A 13 16.02 -24.35 39.94
CA SER A 13 16.89 -23.31 39.36
C SER A 13 16.85 -23.31 37.82
N LEU A 14 16.78 -24.48 37.20
CA LEU A 14 16.63 -24.64 35.75
C LEU A 14 15.30 -24.10 35.24
N GLU A 15 14.21 -24.35 35.97
CA GLU A 15 12.88 -23.88 35.55
C GLU A 15 12.76 -22.36 35.70
N ARG A 16 13.35 -21.78 36.75
CA ARG A 16 13.48 -20.31 36.88
C ARG A 16 14.33 -19.71 35.77
N ALA A 17 15.44 -20.36 35.39
CA ALA A 17 16.29 -19.90 34.30
C ALA A 17 15.54 -19.93 32.96
N LYS A 18 14.75 -20.98 32.70
CA LYS A 18 13.90 -21.12 31.51
C LYS A 18 12.83 -20.02 31.44
N ASP A 19 12.16 -19.71 32.56
CA ASP A 19 11.18 -18.62 32.61
C ASP A 19 11.82 -17.25 32.39
N LEU A 20 13.00 -17.01 32.97
CA LEU A 20 13.75 -15.78 32.74
C LEU A 20 14.18 -15.65 31.28
N ILE A 21 14.66 -16.73 30.65
CA ILE A 21 15.01 -16.75 29.23
C ILE A 21 13.77 -16.45 28.39
N LYS A 22 12.61 -17.03 28.70
CA LYS A 22 11.37 -16.76 27.99
C LYS A 22 10.97 -15.28 28.09
N GLN A 23 10.98 -14.72 29.30
CA GLN A 23 10.69 -13.29 29.52
C GLN A 23 11.67 -12.36 28.79
N ILE A 24 12.96 -12.70 28.76
CA ILE A 24 13.97 -11.95 28.00
C ILE A 24 13.67 -12.04 26.51
N THR A 25 13.34 -13.22 26.00
CA THR A 25 13.02 -13.45 24.59
C THR A 25 11.79 -12.64 24.17
N ASP A 26 10.73 -12.67 24.98
CA ASP A 26 9.52 -11.90 24.75
C ASP A 26 9.79 -10.38 24.73
N LYS A 27 10.62 -9.90 25.68
CA LYS A 27 11.05 -8.49 25.70
C LYS A 27 11.87 -8.12 24.47
N VAL A 28 12.82 -8.95 24.05
CA VAL A 28 13.65 -8.70 22.85
C VAL A 28 12.76 -8.63 21.60
N SER A 29 11.78 -9.51 21.47
CA SER A 29 10.79 -9.46 20.39
C SER A 29 10.01 -8.14 20.38
N SER A 30 9.52 -7.67 21.53
CA SER A 30 8.81 -6.40 21.64
C SER A 30 9.67 -5.16 21.30
N ILE A 31 10.95 -5.19 21.68
CA ILE A 31 11.92 -4.13 21.33
C ILE A 31 12.19 -4.14 19.83
N SER A 32 12.34 -5.32 19.23
CA SER A 32 12.54 -5.48 17.78
C SER A 32 11.37 -4.87 17.00
N GLU A 33 10.14 -5.15 17.41
CA GLU A 33 8.93 -4.55 16.83
C GLU A 33 8.92 -3.02 16.96
N THR A 34 9.28 -2.51 18.14
CA THR A 34 9.35 -1.05 18.41
C THR A 34 10.40 -0.36 17.53
N ILE A 35 11.60 -0.94 17.43
CA ILE A 35 12.65 -0.43 16.54
C ILE A 35 12.17 -0.46 15.09
N HIS A 36 11.49 -1.52 14.68
CA HIS A 36 10.94 -1.63 13.34
C HIS A 36 9.94 -0.50 13.04
N ILE A 37 9.02 -0.21 13.97
CA ILE A 37 8.08 0.93 13.89
C ILE A 37 8.84 2.25 13.74
N MET A 38 9.79 2.55 14.63
CA MET A 38 10.55 3.80 14.58
C MET A 38 11.36 3.97 13.29
N THR A 39 11.89 2.86 12.75
CA THR A 39 12.65 2.87 11.50
C THR A 39 11.72 3.14 10.31
N GLN A 40 10.51 2.59 10.32
CA GLN A 40 9.50 2.85 9.30
C GLN A 40 9.03 4.31 9.33
N ASP A 41 8.76 4.87 10.51
CA ASP A 41 8.35 6.27 10.66
C ASP A 41 9.44 7.24 10.15
N ARG A 42 10.71 6.96 10.47
CA ARG A 42 11.85 7.73 9.94
C ARG A 42 12.03 7.59 8.43
N ARG A 43 11.68 6.45 7.84
CA ARG A 43 11.71 6.28 6.37
C ARG A 43 10.58 7.07 5.72
N ILE A 44 9.39 7.04 6.30
CA ILE A 44 8.25 7.83 5.81
C ILE A 44 8.62 9.32 5.85
N SER A 45 9.20 9.82 6.94
CA SER A 45 9.61 11.23 7.02
C SER A 45 10.71 11.61 6.01
N LYS A 46 11.70 10.75 5.78
CA LYS A 46 12.72 10.97 4.72
C LYS A 46 12.14 10.93 3.31
N SER A 47 11.18 10.04 3.03
CA SER A 47 10.55 9.98 1.70
C SER A 47 9.59 11.13 1.42
N VAL A 48 9.03 11.76 2.47
CA VAL A 48 8.32 13.04 2.34
C VAL A 48 9.28 14.16 1.91
N SER A 49 10.53 14.15 2.40
CA SER A 49 11.55 15.12 1.95
C SER A 49 12.11 14.82 0.55
N ASP A 50 12.11 13.55 0.11
CA ASP A 50 12.60 13.15 -1.22
C ASP A 50 11.54 13.24 -2.33
N GLY A 51 10.28 13.57 -2.01
CA GLY A 51 9.21 13.80 -2.99
C GLY A 51 8.51 12.55 -3.54
N ASP A 52 9.00 11.34 -3.19
CA ASP A 52 8.44 10.05 -3.61
C ASP A 52 7.22 9.60 -2.79
N TYR A 53 6.95 10.27 -1.67
CA TYR A 53 5.76 10.02 -0.86
C TYR A 53 5.10 11.34 -0.46
N ILE A 54 3.87 11.51 -0.92
CA ILE A 54 3.12 12.75 -0.79
C ILE A 54 1.85 12.48 0.02
N ILE A 55 1.74 13.17 1.16
CA ILE A 55 0.59 13.05 2.07
C ILE A 55 -0.53 13.97 1.57
N GLY A 56 -1.69 13.37 1.32
CA GLY A 56 -2.94 14.04 0.96
C GLY A 56 -4.03 13.63 1.94
N ILE A 57 -5.19 13.19 1.43
CA ILE A 57 -6.24 12.60 2.25
C ILE A 57 -5.71 11.32 2.91
N PRO A 58 -5.69 11.23 4.26
CA PRO A 58 -5.04 10.13 4.99
C PRO A 58 -5.75 8.78 4.86
N ARG A 59 -6.93 8.75 4.23
CA ARG A 59 -7.72 7.53 4.09
C ARG A 59 -7.61 6.89 2.71
N VAL A 60 -6.86 7.51 1.80
CA VAL A 60 -6.66 7.00 0.45
C VAL A 60 -5.18 7.09 0.11
N MET A 61 -4.61 5.97 -0.33
CA MET A 61 -3.21 5.87 -0.72
C MET A 61 -3.10 5.24 -2.10
N ILE A 62 -2.56 6.01 -3.06
CA ILE A 62 -2.31 5.56 -4.43
C ILE A 62 -0.84 5.20 -4.57
N CYS A 63 -0.53 4.03 -5.10
CA CYS A 63 0.81 3.66 -5.50
C CYS A 63 0.88 3.70 -7.03
N LEU A 64 1.78 4.54 -7.54
CA LEU A 64 2.09 4.67 -8.96
C LEU A 64 3.46 4.07 -9.24
N GLN A 65 3.66 3.55 -10.45
CA GLN A 65 4.97 3.17 -10.94
C GLN A 65 5.56 4.33 -11.74
N ASP A 66 6.89 4.47 -11.76
CA ASP A 66 7.62 5.40 -12.62
C ASP A 66 8.45 4.59 -13.62
N ASN A 67 7.76 3.90 -14.54
CA ASN A 67 8.38 3.03 -15.54
C ASN A 67 8.20 3.53 -16.97
N SER A 68 7.29 4.48 -17.22
CA SER A 68 7.01 5.01 -18.55
C SER A 68 6.87 6.55 -18.60
N PRO A 69 6.88 7.16 -19.80
CA PRO A 69 6.51 8.58 -19.95
C PRO A 69 5.10 8.90 -19.44
N GLU A 70 4.13 8.02 -19.68
CA GLU A 70 2.74 8.18 -19.24
C GLU A 70 2.62 8.14 -17.71
N ASP A 71 3.38 7.24 -17.06
CA ASP A 71 3.50 7.19 -15.60
C ASP A 71 3.94 8.56 -15.06
N ARG A 72 5.00 9.13 -15.63
CA ARG A 72 5.53 10.45 -15.23
C ARG A 72 4.52 11.57 -15.48
N MET A 73 3.72 11.49 -16.54
CA MET A 73 2.65 12.47 -16.78
C MET A 73 1.63 12.46 -15.66
N VAL A 74 1.15 11.28 -15.24
CA VAL A 74 0.19 11.16 -14.13
C VAL A 74 0.82 11.60 -12.80
N ILE A 75 2.07 11.24 -12.54
CA ILE A 75 2.82 11.68 -11.35
C ILE A 75 2.95 13.20 -11.32
N ASN A 76 3.33 13.82 -12.43
CA ASN A 76 3.48 15.27 -12.53
C ASN A 76 2.13 15.98 -12.38
N PHE A 77 1.07 15.46 -13.01
CA PHE A 77 -0.29 15.98 -12.82
C PHE A 77 -0.70 15.97 -11.34
N LEU A 78 -0.44 14.89 -10.61
CA LEU A 78 -0.75 14.82 -9.17
C LEU A 78 0.08 15.81 -8.34
N LYS A 79 1.35 16.03 -8.70
CA LYS A 79 2.20 17.05 -8.07
C LYS A 79 1.66 18.46 -8.33
N ASP A 80 1.35 18.79 -9.57
CA ASP A 80 0.82 20.10 -9.97
C ASP A 80 -0.52 20.42 -9.30
N VAL A 81 -1.44 19.46 -9.26
CA VAL A 81 -2.76 19.63 -8.63
C VAL A 81 -2.62 19.85 -7.12
N ARG A 82 -1.65 19.21 -6.48
CA ARG A 82 -1.35 19.45 -5.06
C ARG A 82 -0.79 20.85 -4.83
N GLU A 83 0.13 21.32 -5.67
CA GLU A 83 0.69 22.68 -5.55
C GLU A 83 -0.41 23.76 -5.66
N LYS A 84 -1.46 23.47 -6.42
CA LYS A 84 -2.67 24.31 -6.51
C LYS A 84 -3.61 24.22 -5.29
N GLY A 85 -3.22 23.48 -4.24
CA GLY A 85 -3.98 23.37 -2.99
C GLY A 85 -5.21 22.46 -3.04
N VAL A 86 -5.37 21.67 -4.11
CA VAL A 86 -6.50 20.75 -4.24
C VAL A 86 -6.28 19.53 -3.34
N LYS A 87 -7.31 19.14 -2.58
CA LYS A 87 -7.27 17.93 -1.74
C LYS A 87 -7.26 16.68 -2.61
N LEU A 88 -6.10 16.04 -2.71
CA LEU A 88 -5.90 14.76 -3.38
C LEU A 88 -5.71 13.61 -2.39
N PRO A 89 -5.87 12.35 -2.81
CA PRO A 89 -5.38 11.19 -2.09
C PRO A 89 -3.89 11.32 -1.73
N SER A 90 -3.47 10.65 -0.66
CA SER A 90 -2.04 10.42 -0.48
C SER A 90 -1.54 9.55 -1.63
N PHE A 91 -0.33 9.79 -2.12
CA PHE A 91 0.25 8.93 -3.15
C PHE A 91 1.75 8.68 -2.92
N MET A 92 2.21 7.55 -3.44
CA MET A 92 3.61 7.19 -3.47
C MET A 92 4.02 6.79 -4.87
N VAL A 93 5.26 7.11 -5.21
CA VAL A 93 5.89 6.72 -6.47
C VAL A 93 6.85 5.57 -6.22
N GLN A 94 6.74 4.53 -7.05
CA GLN A 94 7.64 3.40 -7.09
C GLN A 94 8.65 3.61 -8.24
N SER A 95 9.84 4.10 -7.90
CA SER A 95 10.90 4.46 -8.85
C SER A 95 11.75 3.27 -9.34
N SER A 96 11.46 2.05 -8.91
CA SER A 96 12.20 0.84 -9.31
C SER A 96 11.35 -0.10 -10.16
N PRO A 97 11.91 -0.64 -11.26
CA PRO A 97 11.20 -1.53 -12.15
C PRO A 97 10.73 -2.79 -11.43
N THR A 98 9.57 -3.28 -11.88
CA THR A 98 8.83 -4.43 -11.38
C THR A 98 9.75 -5.63 -11.06
N GLY A 99 9.73 -6.09 -9.81
CA GLY A 99 10.28 -7.41 -9.45
C GLY A 99 11.31 -7.45 -8.32
N ASN A 100 11.83 -6.31 -7.86
CA ASN A 100 12.76 -6.32 -6.73
C ASN A 100 11.99 -6.41 -5.41
N LYS A 101 12.11 -7.55 -4.69
CA LYS A 101 11.42 -7.79 -3.40
C LYS A 101 11.61 -6.65 -2.40
N LYS A 102 12.76 -5.97 -2.45
CA LYS A 102 13.07 -4.79 -1.61
C LYS A 102 12.06 -3.65 -1.85
N SER A 103 11.72 -3.36 -3.10
CA SER A 103 10.79 -2.28 -3.46
C SER A 103 9.36 -2.56 -2.96
N TYR A 104 8.88 -3.81 -3.05
CA TYR A 104 7.57 -4.17 -2.48
C TYR A 104 7.56 -4.07 -0.96
N SER A 105 8.63 -4.50 -0.30
CA SER A 105 8.75 -4.39 1.16
C SER A 105 8.73 -2.93 1.61
N GLU A 106 9.31 -2.00 0.84
CA GLU A 106 9.28 -0.58 1.15
C GLU A 106 7.87 0.01 1.05
N ILE A 107 7.12 -0.33 -0.01
CA ILE A 107 5.71 0.08 -0.17
C ILE A 107 4.87 -0.45 0.99
N VAL A 108 4.99 -1.74 1.31
CA VAL A 108 4.30 -2.36 2.44
C VAL A 108 4.66 -1.68 3.75
N ASN A 109 5.94 -1.41 3.99
CA ASN A 109 6.39 -0.73 5.20
C ASN A 109 5.82 0.68 5.32
N ARG A 110 5.76 1.44 4.23
CA ARG A 110 5.14 2.78 4.19
C ARG A 110 3.64 2.70 4.45
N LEU A 111 2.96 1.73 3.85
CA LEU A 111 1.55 1.47 4.06
C LEU A 111 1.23 1.16 5.52
N LEU A 112 1.99 0.26 6.15
CA LEU A 112 1.81 -0.11 7.55
C LEU A 112 2.09 1.07 8.49
N GLY A 113 3.12 1.88 8.23
CA GLY A 113 3.37 3.10 9.01
C GLY A 113 2.24 4.13 8.85
N HIS A 114 1.66 4.24 7.65
CA HIS A 114 0.48 5.08 7.43
C HIS A 114 -0.74 4.61 8.22
N LEU A 115 -1.03 3.30 8.22
CA LEU A 115 -2.10 2.71 9.01
C LEU A 115 -1.92 2.97 10.52
N ARG A 116 -0.69 2.82 11.03
CA ARG A 116 -0.39 3.10 12.44
C ARG A 116 -0.59 4.57 12.80
N LYS A 117 -0.27 5.48 11.89
CA LYS A 117 -0.33 6.92 12.15
C LYS A 117 -1.75 7.50 12.01
N TYR A 118 -2.52 7.03 11.03
CA TYR A 118 -3.81 7.64 10.66
C TYR A 118 -5.01 6.72 10.90
N GLY A 119 -4.79 5.49 11.36
CA GLY A 119 -5.81 4.52 11.71
C GLY A 119 -6.06 3.47 10.63
N ASN A 120 -6.93 2.51 10.96
CA ASN A 120 -7.14 1.30 10.18
C ASN A 120 -8.13 1.46 9.01
N ASN A 121 -8.62 2.67 8.74
CA ASN A 121 -9.55 2.95 7.65
C ASN A 121 -8.79 3.57 6.47
N LEU A 122 -8.35 2.72 5.55
CA LEU A 122 -7.51 3.10 4.42
C LEU A 122 -7.89 2.31 3.16
N MET A 123 -8.02 3.03 2.06
CA MET A 123 -8.09 2.47 0.72
C MET A 123 -6.74 2.57 0.02
N PHE A 124 -6.12 1.43 -0.28
CA PHE A 124 -4.92 1.34 -1.09
C PHE A 124 -5.26 1.04 -2.56
N ILE A 125 -4.73 1.83 -3.48
CA ILE A 125 -4.92 1.64 -4.93
C ILE A 125 -3.54 1.45 -5.57
N SER A 126 -3.27 0.26 -6.10
CA SER A 126 -2.15 0.04 -7.02
C SER A 126 -2.61 0.51 -8.41
N LEU A 127 -2.14 1.67 -8.86
CA LEU A 127 -2.52 2.26 -10.13
C LEU A 127 -1.41 2.02 -11.16
N LYS A 128 -1.78 1.36 -12.26
CA LYS A 128 -0.90 1.10 -13.40
C LYS A 128 -1.41 1.83 -14.63
N ILE A 129 -0.48 2.13 -15.52
CA ILE A 129 -0.79 2.65 -16.85
C ILE A 129 -0.27 1.64 -17.86
N HIS A 130 -1.11 1.28 -18.82
CA HIS A 130 -0.72 0.33 -19.85
C HIS A 130 -1.35 0.73 -21.17
N LYS A 131 -0.61 0.51 -22.26
CA LYS A 131 -1.18 0.55 -23.61
C LYS A 131 -2.09 -0.66 -23.80
N LEU A 132 -3.39 -0.45 -23.76
CA LEU A 132 -4.40 -1.48 -23.95
C LEU A 132 -4.63 -1.77 -25.44
N PRO A 133 -5.36 -2.86 -25.79
CA PRO A 133 -5.87 -3.07 -27.14
C PRO A 133 -6.63 -1.84 -27.66
N GLU A 134 -6.56 -1.59 -28.96
CA GLU A 134 -7.03 -0.35 -29.61
C GLU A 134 -8.46 0.05 -29.24
N ILE A 135 -9.38 -0.92 -29.17
CA ILE A 135 -10.78 -0.68 -28.78
C ILE A 135 -10.85 -0.10 -27.36
N LEU A 136 -10.10 -0.68 -26.41
CA LEU A 136 -10.08 -0.23 -25.01
C LEU A 136 -9.34 1.10 -24.83
N GLU A 137 -8.38 1.40 -25.70
CA GLU A 137 -7.72 2.71 -25.74
C GLU A 137 -8.68 3.80 -26.22
N ILE A 138 -9.42 3.59 -27.30
CA ILE A 138 -10.39 4.58 -27.80
C ILE A 138 -11.44 4.92 -26.73
N GLU A 139 -11.87 3.92 -25.97
CA GLU A 139 -12.86 4.05 -24.91
C GLU A 139 -12.30 4.61 -23.58
N LYS A 140 -10.99 4.90 -23.50
CA LYS A 140 -10.32 5.40 -22.28
C LYS A 140 -10.61 4.52 -21.06
N THR A 141 -10.41 3.22 -21.25
CA THR A 141 -10.88 2.17 -20.34
C THR A 141 -10.10 2.12 -19.02
N ILE A 142 -10.79 1.81 -17.93
CA ILE A 142 -10.22 1.38 -16.66
C ILE A 142 -10.44 -0.12 -16.50
N VAL A 143 -9.35 -0.85 -16.31
CA VAL A 143 -9.36 -2.29 -16.04
C VAL A 143 -9.23 -2.54 -14.54
N ILE A 144 -10.18 -3.28 -13.99
CA ILE A 144 -10.18 -3.70 -12.58
C ILE A 144 -9.56 -5.09 -12.47
N GLY A 145 -8.42 -5.19 -11.78
CA GLY A 145 -7.75 -6.46 -11.52
C GLY A 145 -8.51 -7.27 -10.45
N LYS A 146 -9.29 -8.27 -10.87
CA LYS A 146 -10.11 -9.07 -9.92
C LYS A 146 -9.36 -10.20 -9.22
N ARG A 147 -8.20 -10.60 -9.72
CA ARG A 147 -7.41 -11.69 -9.12
C ARG A 147 -7.09 -11.42 -7.64
N PHE A 148 -6.79 -10.17 -7.33
CA PHE A 148 -6.40 -9.73 -5.99
C PHE A 148 -7.09 -8.41 -5.66
N ALA A 149 -8.21 -8.50 -4.93
CA ALA A 149 -8.92 -7.36 -4.37
C ALA A 149 -9.36 -7.70 -2.94
N LEU A 150 -9.15 -6.78 -2.01
CA LEU A 150 -9.54 -6.91 -0.61
C LEU A 150 -10.63 -5.89 -0.30
N ARG A 151 -11.83 -6.38 0.03
CA ARG A 151 -13.00 -5.60 0.48
C ARG A 151 -13.38 -4.39 -0.41
N ALA A 152 -12.99 -4.41 -1.68
CA ALA A 152 -13.17 -3.28 -2.60
C ALA A 152 -14.52 -3.26 -3.35
N THR A 153 -15.48 -4.11 -2.98
CA THR A 153 -16.75 -4.28 -3.73
C THR A 153 -17.55 -2.98 -3.86
N SER A 154 -17.68 -2.21 -2.79
CA SER A 154 -18.40 -0.92 -2.81
C SER A 154 -17.72 0.12 -3.69
N PHE A 155 -16.38 0.15 -3.66
CA PHE A 155 -15.59 1.01 -4.52
C PHE A 155 -15.70 0.64 -6.00
N ILE A 156 -15.62 -0.66 -6.32
CA ILE A 156 -15.81 -1.19 -7.67
C ILE A 156 -17.18 -0.77 -8.21
N GLN A 157 -18.23 -0.88 -7.39
CA GLN A 157 -19.57 -0.46 -7.81
C GLN A 157 -19.63 1.05 -8.10
N LYS A 158 -19.06 1.89 -7.22
CA LYS A 158 -18.98 3.35 -7.46
C LYS A 158 -18.24 3.72 -8.75
N ILE A 159 -17.18 3.00 -9.09
CA ILE A 159 -16.47 3.19 -10.36
C ILE A 159 -17.34 2.76 -11.54
N ARG A 160 -18.13 1.69 -11.43
CA ARG A 160 -19.05 1.27 -12.51
C ARG A 160 -20.19 2.26 -12.73
N ASP A 161 -20.67 2.89 -11.66
CA ASP A 161 -21.76 3.88 -11.73
C ASP A 161 -21.26 5.24 -12.25
N SER A 162 -19.97 5.36 -12.58
CA SER A 162 -19.36 6.57 -13.12
C SER A 162 -19.44 6.62 -14.66
N THR A 163 -18.85 7.66 -15.24
CA THR A 163 -18.81 7.85 -16.70
C THR A 163 -17.69 7.07 -17.41
N PHE A 164 -16.87 6.32 -16.67
CA PHE A 164 -15.74 5.58 -17.22
C PHE A 164 -16.17 4.26 -17.87
N ASN A 165 -15.49 3.87 -18.95
CA ASN A 165 -15.61 2.50 -19.45
C ASN A 165 -14.81 1.56 -18.54
N ILE A 166 -15.48 0.56 -17.97
CA ILE A 166 -14.90 -0.34 -16.98
C ILE A 166 -14.89 -1.77 -17.50
N VAL A 167 -13.71 -2.38 -17.52
CA VAL A 167 -13.55 -3.79 -17.84
C VAL A 167 -12.96 -4.52 -16.63
N GLU A 168 -13.33 -5.78 -16.46
CA GLU A 168 -12.79 -6.63 -15.42
C GLU A 168 -11.77 -7.59 -16.02
N ASP A 169 -10.63 -7.71 -15.36
CA ASP A 169 -9.58 -8.59 -15.80
C ASP A 169 -9.33 -9.73 -14.79
N LYS A 170 -9.09 -10.92 -15.35
CA LYS A 170 -8.75 -12.15 -14.65
C LYS A 170 -7.25 -12.50 -14.75
N SER A 171 -6.36 -11.50 -14.86
CA SER A 171 -4.90 -11.53 -14.65
C SER A 171 -4.03 -11.05 -15.83
N GLU A 172 -4.61 -10.59 -16.93
CA GLU A 172 -3.85 -10.05 -18.07
C GLU A 172 -3.28 -8.66 -17.77
N PHE A 173 -4.10 -7.77 -17.22
CA PHE A 173 -3.77 -6.37 -16.94
C PHE A 173 -3.81 -6.04 -15.44
N GLY A 174 -4.27 -6.96 -14.59
CA GLY A 174 -4.35 -6.81 -13.14
C GLY A 174 -3.85 -8.04 -12.36
N GLY A 175 -3.79 -7.94 -11.04
CA GLY A 175 -3.36 -9.04 -10.17
C GLY A 175 -1.84 -9.19 -10.03
N GLY A 176 -1.10 -8.09 -10.03
CA GLY A 176 0.36 -8.09 -9.85
C GLY A 176 0.85 -8.58 -8.48
N LYS A 177 2.16 -8.90 -8.40
CA LYS A 177 2.82 -9.31 -7.15
C LYS A 177 2.79 -8.24 -6.06
N LEU A 178 2.75 -6.96 -6.45
CA LEU A 178 2.66 -5.84 -5.52
C LEU A 178 1.34 -5.88 -4.74
N ILE A 179 0.20 -5.88 -5.43
CA ILE A 179 -1.11 -5.88 -4.78
C ILE A 179 -1.32 -7.13 -3.92
N PHE A 180 -0.81 -8.29 -4.35
CA PHE A 180 -0.78 -9.50 -3.54
C PHE A 180 -0.02 -9.30 -2.23
N SER A 181 1.20 -8.76 -2.30
CA SER A 181 2.05 -8.52 -1.12
C SER A 181 1.41 -7.52 -0.15
N VAL A 182 0.73 -6.51 -0.68
CA VAL A 182 -0.04 -5.54 0.10
C VAL A 182 -1.20 -6.20 0.82
N ILE A 183 -2.04 -6.96 0.10
CA ILE A 183 -3.20 -7.65 0.68
C ILE A 183 -2.77 -8.60 1.80
N GLU A 184 -1.73 -9.40 1.58
CA GLU A 184 -1.20 -10.30 2.61
C GLU A 184 -0.77 -9.57 3.88
N SER A 185 -0.27 -8.33 3.74
CA SER A 185 0.19 -7.51 4.85
C SER A 185 -0.93 -6.78 5.60
N ILE A 186 -2.05 -6.50 4.93
CA ILE A 186 -3.16 -5.70 5.50
C ILE A 186 -4.45 -6.49 5.76
N LYS A 187 -4.55 -7.76 5.35
CA LYS A 187 -5.78 -8.57 5.47
C LYS A 187 -6.41 -8.59 6.87
N ASN A 188 -5.58 -8.48 7.91
CA ASN A 188 -6.01 -8.49 9.32
C ASN A 188 -6.59 -7.14 9.80
N TYR A 189 -6.45 -6.06 9.03
CA TYR A 189 -7.02 -4.75 9.37
C TYR A 189 -8.43 -4.65 8.76
N GLN A 190 -9.48 -4.76 9.58
CA GLN A 190 -10.86 -4.96 9.13
C GLN A 190 -11.41 -3.86 8.19
N ASP A 191 -11.03 -2.61 8.41
CA ASP A 191 -11.53 -1.45 7.65
C ASP A 191 -10.60 -1.03 6.50
N THR A 192 -9.63 -1.88 6.14
CA THR A 192 -8.75 -1.61 5.00
C THR A 192 -9.27 -2.26 3.73
N MET A 193 -9.08 -1.53 2.62
CA MET A 193 -9.37 -1.97 1.27
C MET A 193 -8.11 -1.91 0.43
N ALA A 194 -7.95 -2.84 -0.49
CA ALA A 194 -6.88 -2.79 -1.48
C ALA A 194 -7.37 -3.30 -2.84
N ILE A 195 -7.00 -2.59 -3.89
CA ILE A 195 -7.37 -2.92 -5.27
C ILE A 195 -6.25 -2.54 -6.23
N GLU A 196 -6.16 -3.25 -7.35
CA GLU A 196 -5.32 -2.87 -8.48
C GLU A 196 -6.19 -2.39 -9.64
N LEU A 197 -5.86 -1.22 -10.16
CA LEU A 197 -6.48 -0.60 -11.32
C LEU A 197 -5.42 -0.39 -12.39
N THR A 198 -5.78 -0.67 -13.64
CA THR A 198 -4.97 -0.34 -14.81
C THR A 198 -5.75 0.60 -15.69
N ILE A 199 -5.23 1.79 -15.96
CA ILE A 199 -5.83 2.75 -16.87
C ILE A 199 -5.16 2.70 -18.24
N SER A 200 -5.93 2.93 -19.29
CA SER A 200 -5.41 3.05 -20.65
C SER A 200 -4.46 4.23 -20.78
N SER A 201 -3.50 4.14 -21.71
CA SER A 201 -2.56 5.25 -21.98
C SER A 201 -3.31 6.50 -22.44
N SER A 202 -4.33 6.35 -23.28
CA SER A 202 -5.25 7.43 -23.69
C SER A 202 -5.95 8.14 -22.53
N LEU A 203 -6.38 7.41 -21.49
CA LEU A 203 -6.98 8.01 -20.30
C LEU A 203 -5.94 8.83 -19.52
N ALA A 204 -4.69 8.37 -19.44
CA ALA A 204 -3.61 9.11 -18.81
C ALA A 204 -3.29 10.45 -19.50
N HIS A 205 -3.63 10.60 -20.79
CA HIS A 205 -3.49 11.85 -21.55
C HIS A 205 -4.70 12.78 -21.43
N ASP A 206 -5.83 12.30 -20.91
CA ASP A 206 -7.03 13.11 -20.69
C ASP A 206 -7.04 13.66 -19.27
N ILE A 207 -6.54 14.88 -19.12
CA ILE A 207 -6.38 15.54 -17.82
C ILE A 207 -7.73 15.72 -17.09
N GLU A 208 -8.81 16.02 -17.83
CA GLU A 208 -10.13 16.23 -17.23
C GLU A 208 -10.69 14.93 -16.67
N LYS A 209 -10.60 13.86 -17.46
CA LYS A 209 -11.02 12.52 -17.02
C LYS A 209 -10.12 11.99 -15.91
N LEU A 210 -8.83 12.23 -15.96
CA LEU A 210 -7.90 11.85 -14.89
C LEU A 210 -8.25 12.57 -13.57
N ALA A 211 -8.61 13.85 -13.63
CA ALA A 211 -9.08 14.61 -12.47
C ALA A 211 -10.41 14.06 -11.91
N GLU A 212 -11.36 13.69 -12.78
CA GLU A 212 -12.61 13.03 -12.39
C GLU A 212 -12.33 11.71 -11.66
N LEU A 213 -11.40 10.89 -12.18
CA LEU A 213 -11.02 9.63 -11.57
C LEU A 213 -10.45 9.81 -10.16
N PHE A 214 -9.50 10.73 -9.99
CA PHE A 214 -8.91 10.96 -8.66
C PHE A 214 -9.91 11.54 -7.66
N LYS A 215 -10.91 12.32 -8.11
CA LYS A 215 -12.03 12.74 -7.26
C LYS A 215 -12.89 11.57 -6.81
N LEU A 216 -13.15 10.58 -7.68
CA LEU A 216 -13.86 9.37 -7.25
C LEU A 216 -13.13 8.64 -6.13
N PHE A 217 -11.79 8.63 -6.16
CA PHE A 217 -11.02 7.98 -5.10
C PHE A 217 -11.17 8.67 -3.74
N THR A 218 -11.36 9.99 -3.71
CA THR A 218 -11.49 10.74 -2.45
C THR A 218 -12.86 10.61 -1.79
N LEU A 219 -13.92 10.43 -2.59
CA LEU A 219 -15.33 10.34 -2.13
C LEU A 219 -15.71 8.99 -1.50
N VAL A 220 -14.79 8.04 -1.43
CA VAL A 220 -15.08 6.68 -0.97
C VAL A 220 -14.94 6.54 0.54
N VAL A 221 -14.17 7.44 1.17
CA VAL A 221 -13.83 7.36 2.59
C VAL A 221 -14.28 8.58 3.41
N SER A 222 -15.05 9.45 2.75
CA SER A 222 -15.91 10.49 3.35
C SER A 222 -17.26 9.89 3.72
#